data_AF-D3IBV1-F1
#
_entry.id   AF-D3IBV1-F1
#
_cell.length_a   1.000
_cell.length_b   1.000
_cell.length_c   1.000
_cell.angle_alpha   90.00
_cell.angle_beta   90.00
_cell.angle_gamma   90.00
#
_symmetry.space_group_name_H-M   'P 1'
#
loop_
_entity.id
_entity.type
_entity.pdbx_description
1 polymer ?
#
loop_
_entity_poly.entity_id
_entity_poly.type
_entity_poly.pdbx_seq_one_letter_code
_entity_poly.pdbx_strand_id
1 'polypeptide(L)'
;MLNSNFIDKIKLPFRKEKELYLSLYTILGFYPRNIELYQMALSHKSIHFKNKKGKPVNNERLEFLGDAILDAIVGDIVYKHFPGKREGFLTNTRSKLVQRETLNKIAQEIGLSRLIYSSGRNFSHNSYMAGNAFEALIGALYLDRGYNLCMRFMQEKILKKMVNIDTVAYKEVNFKSRLIEWAQKNKMNIAFNLLEQKKDEEGNPVFKYCVVIEGIKCNSASGFSKKESQQLASEETLECIKKNTRFSTALFEAKKKRLEAEQNQETAQEQTTENNENNTQPAQDEPLESTVITTNGKPKEEVVEMKEIEEFDLSDITANPKEPTQEEIIAAAEEAAFAGKE
;
A
#
# COMPACT_ATOMS: atom_id res chain seq x y z
N MET A 1 -4.49 23.32 -29.46
CA MET A 1 -4.41 23.66 -28.01
C MET A 1 -4.09 25.14 -27.74
N LEU A 2 -3.32 25.85 -28.58
CA LEU A 2 -2.91 27.25 -28.29
C LEU A 2 -4.09 28.21 -27.96
N ASN A 3 -5.19 28.14 -28.71
CA ASN A 3 -6.26 29.15 -28.65
C ASN A 3 -7.00 29.23 -27.29
N SER A 4 -7.08 28.16 -26.50
CA SER A 4 -7.80 28.21 -25.21
C SER A 4 -7.08 29.08 -24.20
N ASN A 5 -5.75 28.93 -24.08
CA ASN A 5 -4.94 29.73 -23.15
C ASN A 5 -5.02 31.25 -23.44
N PHE A 6 -5.30 31.66 -24.68
CA PHE A 6 -5.50 33.06 -25.03
C PHE A 6 -6.83 33.61 -24.50
N ILE A 7 -7.94 32.91 -24.74
CA ILE A 7 -9.27 33.28 -24.24
C ILE A 7 -9.31 33.26 -22.70
N ASP A 8 -8.70 32.25 -22.08
CA ASP A 8 -8.65 32.16 -20.62
C ASP A 8 -7.84 33.30 -19.99
N LYS A 9 -6.70 33.69 -20.61
CA LYS A 9 -5.86 34.82 -20.18
C LYS A 9 -6.58 36.17 -20.32
N ILE A 10 -7.42 36.35 -21.34
CA ILE A 10 -8.25 37.57 -21.52
C ILE A 10 -9.35 37.64 -20.46
N LYS A 11 -9.98 36.50 -20.10
CA LYS A 11 -11.01 36.45 -19.06
C LYS A 11 -10.45 36.56 -17.64
N LEU A 12 -9.19 36.20 -17.41
CA LEU A 12 -8.53 36.16 -16.10
C LEU A 12 -8.70 37.41 -15.20
N PRO A 13 -8.50 38.66 -15.67
CA PRO A 13 -8.68 39.84 -14.82
C PRO A 13 -10.11 40.03 -14.29
N PHE A 14 -11.11 39.36 -14.88
CA PHE A 14 -12.51 39.44 -14.48
C PHE A 14 -12.98 38.24 -13.62
N ARG A 15 -12.09 37.29 -13.28
CA ARG A 15 -12.45 36.12 -12.43
C ARG A 15 -12.20 36.42 -10.96
N LYS A 16 -13.15 36.04 -10.10
CA LYS A 16 -13.09 36.25 -8.64
C LYS A 16 -11.88 35.56 -8.00
N GLU A 17 -11.49 34.36 -8.44
CA GLU A 17 -10.35 33.62 -7.89
C GLU A 17 -9.05 33.79 -8.69
N LYS A 18 -8.81 34.97 -9.27
CA LYS A 18 -7.65 35.30 -10.13
C LYS A 18 -6.30 34.76 -9.61
N GLU A 19 -6.07 34.83 -8.30
CA GLU A 19 -4.84 34.35 -7.64
C GLU A 19 -4.70 32.82 -7.73
N LEU A 20 -5.78 32.07 -7.48
CA LEU A 20 -5.79 30.62 -7.60
C LEU A 20 -5.56 30.18 -9.06
N TYR A 21 -6.16 30.89 -10.03
CA TYR A 21 -5.91 30.66 -11.46
C TYR A 21 -4.43 30.88 -11.84
N LEU A 22 -3.75 31.87 -11.26
CA LEU A 22 -2.33 32.14 -11.50
C LEU A 22 -1.43 31.07 -10.85
N SER A 23 -1.73 30.66 -9.63
CA SER A 23 -1.02 29.58 -8.93
C SER A 23 -1.16 28.25 -9.68
N LEU A 24 -2.39 27.89 -10.07
CA LEU A 24 -2.64 26.67 -10.85
C LEU A 24 -2.03 26.75 -12.26
N TYR A 25 -2.03 27.91 -12.93
CA TYR A 25 -1.31 28.08 -14.20
C TYR A 25 0.19 27.82 -14.06
N THR A 26 0.80 28.25 -12.95
CA THR A 26 2.23 28.04 -12.66
C THR A 26 2.54 26.53 -12.53
N ILE A 27 1.72 25.80 -11.77
CA ILE A 27 1.81 24.34 -11.60
C ILE A 27 1.56 23.62 -12.94
N LEU A 28 0.38 23.80 -13.53
CA LEU A 28 -0.13 23.02 -14.65
C LEU A 28 0.49 23.42 -16.01
N GLY A 29 0.78 24.71 -16.20
CA GLY A 29 1.16 25.31 -17.49
C GLY A 29 -0.03 25.73 -18.37
N PHE A 30 -1.25 25.69 -17.84
CA PHE A 30 -2.49 26.11 -18.49
C PHE A 30 -3.52 26.49 -17.42
N TYR A 31 -4.55 27.26 -17.80
CA TYR A 31 -5.64 27.60 -16.90
C TYR A 31 -6.66 26.45 -16.80
N PRO A 32 -7.23 26.16 -15.61
CA PRO A 32 -8.46 25.39 -15.44
C PRO A 32 -9.63 25.88 -16.31
N ARG A 33 -10.52 24.97 -16.75
CA ARG A 33 -11.82 25.38 -17.32
C ARG A 33 -12.86 25.49 -16.20
N ASN A 34 -13.01 24.43 -15.40
CA ASN A 34 -13.79 24.43 -14.17
C ASN A 34 -12.87 24.53 -12.94
N ILE A 35 -12.90 25.68 -12.26
CA ILE A 35 -12.07 25.96 -11.08
C ILE A 35 -12.54 25.24 -9.80
N GLU A 36 -13.83 24.91 -9.70
CA GLU A 36 -14.43 24.29 -8.51
C GLU A 36 -13.82 22.90 -8.24
N LEU A 37 -13.47 22.17 -9.29
CA LEU A 37 -12.74 20.89 -9.20
C LEU A 37 -11.40 21.05 -8.48
N TYR A 38 -10.66 22.11 -8.79
CA TYR A 38 -9.34 22.37 -8.21
C TYR A 38 -9.45 22.95 -6.80
N GLN A 39 -10.47 23.77 -6.52
CA GLN A 39 -10.80 24.19 -5.14
C GLN A 39 -11.14 22.97 -4.26
N MET A 40 -11.93 22.02 -4.78
CA MET A 40 -12.29 20.79 -4.06
C MET A 40 -11.07 19.88 -3.87
N ALA A 41 -10.16 19.79 -4.85
CA ALA A 41 -8.90 19.05 -4.69
C ALA A 41 -7.99 19.63 -3.59
N LEU A 42 -8.00 20.95 -3.42
CA LEU A 42 -7.26 21.67 -2.38
C LEU A 42 -7.97 21.71 -1.02
N SER A 43 -9.20 21.21 -0.93
CA SER A 43 -10.02 21.25 0.29
C SER A 43 -9.80 19.99 1.13
N HIS A 44 -8.79 20.00 1.99
CA HIS A 44 -8.50 18.86 2.87
C HIS A 44 -9.67 18.56 3.83
N LYS A 45 -9.93 17.28 4.09
CA LYS A 45 -11.04 16.79 4.93
C LYS A 45 -11.13 17.32 6.36
N SER A 46 -10.11 18.00 6.89
CA SER A 46 -10.25 18.73 8.16
C SER A 46 -11.18 19.94 8.06
N ILE A 47 -11.40 20.49 6.85
CA ILE A 47 -12.41 21.52 6.60
C ILE A 47 -13.80 20.89 6.72
N HIS A 48 -14.55 21.33 7.72
CA HIS A 48 -15.94 20.92 7.94
C HIS A 48 -16.92 21.67 7.02
N PHE A 49 -16.60 21.79 5.73
CA PHE A 49 -17.50 22.41 4.75
C PHE A 49 -18.53 21.39 4.27
N LYS A 50 -19.80 21.80 4.25
CA LYS A 50 -20.94 20.98 3.82
C LYS A 50 -21.70 21.71 2.72
N ASN A 51 -22.13 20.96 1.70
CA ASN A 51 -22.96 21.52 0.63
C ASN A 51 -24.41 21.75 1.10
N LYS A 52 -25.24 22.34 0.22
CA LYS A 52 -26.67 22.59 0.45
C LYS A 52 -27.50 21.33 0.79
N LYS A 53 -26.96 20.13 0.60
CA LYS A 53 -27.58 18.83 0.94
C LYS A 53 -26.90 18.17 2.16
N GLY A 54 -26.16 18.93 2.97
CA GLY A 54 -25.52 18.48 4.21
C GLY A 54 -24.31 17.55 4.05
N LYS A 55 -23.96 17.13 2.82
CA LYS A 55 -22.83 16.22 2.56
C LYS A 55 -21.50 16.99 2.67
N PRO A 56 -20.43 16.36 3.19
CA PRO A 56 -19.11 16.97 3.25
C PRO A 56 -18.60 17.28 1.83
N VAL A 57 -17.83 18.36 1.72
CA VAL A 57 -17.16 18.78 0.49
C VAL A 57 -15.66 18.82 0.78
N ASN A 58 -14.97 17.75 0.41
CA ASN A 58 -13.55 17.55 0.64
C ASN A 58 -12.89 16.86 -0.57
N ASN A 59 -11.57 16.72 -0.50
CA ASN A 59 -10.76 16.14 -1.57
C ASN A 59 -10.88 14.61 -1.70
N GLU A 60 -11.42 13.87 -0.74
CA GLU A 60 -11.33 12.38 -0.67
C GLU A 60 -11.93 11.67 -1.89
N ARG A 61 -12.99 12.21 -2.51
CA ARG A 61 -13.56 11.64 -3.75
C ARG A 61 -12.72 11.91 -5.00
N LEU A 62 -11.94 12.99 -5.01
CA LEU A 62 -10.99 13.30 -6.08
C LEU A 62 -9.66 12.56 -5.88
N GLU A 63 -9.25 12.36 -4.62
CA GLU A 63 -8.13 11.53 -4.20
C GLU A 63 -8.30 10.10 -4.75
N PHE A 64 -9.41 9.44 -4.43
CA PHE A 64 -9.75 8.10 -4.94
C PHE A 64 -9.72 7.97 -6.48
N LEU A 65 -10.32 8.93 -7.19
CA LEU A 65 -10.29 8.94 -8.66
C LEU A 65 -8.89 9.25 -9.21
N GLY A 66 -8.18 10.13 -8.54
CA GLY A 66 -6.85 10.61 -8.92
C GLY A 66 -5.78 9.54 -8.77
N ASP A 67 -5.82 8.75 -7.70
CA ASP A 67 -4.97 7.59 -7.47
C ASP A 67 -5.08 6.57 -8.61
N ALA A 68 -6.29 6.09 -8.93
CA ALA A 68 -6.52 5.15 -10.02
C ALA A 68 -6.04 5.67 -11.40
N ILE A 69 -6.23 6.98 -11.68
CA ILE A 69 -5.75 7.61 -12.91
C ILE A 69 -4.22 7.78 -12.90
N LEU A 70 -3.63 8.12 -11.75
CA LEU A 70 -2.19 8.27 -11.56
C LEU A 70 -1.46 6.92 -11.72
N ASP A 71 -1.97 5.85 -11.13
CA ASP A 71 -1.39 4.51 -11.21
C ASP A 71 -1.48 3.98 -12.67
N ALA A 72 -2.57 4.25 -13.38
CA ALA A 72 -2.68 3.95 -14.82
C ALA A 72 -1.70 4.77 -15.68
N ILE A 73 -1.46 6.05 -15.37
CA ILE A 73 -0.49 6.90 -16.09
C ILE A 73 0.94 6.45 -15.82
N VAL A 74 1.30 6.23 -14.57
CA VAL A 74 2.66 5.80 -14.18
C VAL A 74 2.94 4.38 -14.69
N GLY A 75 1.93 3.50 -14.69
CA GLY A 75 2.04 2.16 -15.29
C GLY A 75 2.42 2.21 -16.78
N ASP A 76 1.72 3.01 -17.59
CA ASP A 76 2.04 3.19 -19.02
C ASP A 76 3.45 3.76 -19.25
N ILE A 77 3.84 4.75 -18.44
CA ILE A 77 5.18 5.37 -18.54
C ILE A 77 6.27 4.37 -18.16
N VAL A 78 6.12 3.64 -17.06
CA VAL A 78 7.09 2.63 -16.59
C VAL A 78 7.21 1.47 -17.57
N TYR A 79 6.09 1.00 -18.13
CA TYR A 79 6.07 -0.04 -19.17
C TYR A 79 6.84 0.39 -20.42
N LYS A 80 6.58 1.61 -20.93
CA LYS A 80 7.27 2.15 -22.12
C LYS A 80 8.74 2.48 -21.89
N HIS A 81 9.12 2.85 -20.67
CA HIS A 81 10.49 3.21 -20.32
C HIS A 81 11.40 1.99 -20.11
N PHE A 82 10.83 0.83 -19.78
CA PHE A 82 11.59 -0.39 -19.45
C PHE A 82 11.21 -1.62 -20.31
N PRO A 83 11.38 -1.54 -21.66
CA PRO A 83 11.13 -2.69 -22.53
C PRO A 83 12.00 -3.88 -22.13
N GLY A 84 11.37 -5.03 -21.87
CA GLY A 84 12.04 -6.27 -21.48
C GLY A 84 12.27 -6.48 -19.98
N LYS A 85 11.84 -5.57 -19.08
CA LYS A 85 11.77 -5.87 -17.64
C LYS A 85 10.52 -6.70 -17.33
N ARG A 86 10.63 -7.61 -16.34
CA ARG A 86 9.50 -8.44 -15.86
C ARG A 86 8.51 -7.64 -15.04
N GLU A 87 7.24 -8.06 -15.06
CA GLU A 87 6.10 -7.46 -14.35
C GLU A 87 6.46 -6.95 -12.94
N GLY A 88 6.97 -7.80 -12.04
CA GLY A 88 7.27 -7.38 -10.66
C GLY A 88 8.30 -6.25 -10.52
N PHE A 89 9.18 -6.03 -11.50
CA PHE A 89 10.06 -4.85 -11.54
C PHE A 89 9.28 -3.59 -11.96
N LEU A 90 8.39 -3.71 -12.94
CA LEU A 90 7.51 -2.63 -13.39
C LEU A 90 6.53 -2.22 -12.27
N THR A 91 5.87 -3.20 -11.64
CA THR A 91 4.97 -2.97 -10.49
C THR A 91 5.71 -2.37 -9.31
N ASN A 92 6.88 -2.88 -8.92
CA ASN A 92 7.69 -2.26 -7.86
C ASN A 92 8.08 -0.81 -8.20
N THR A 93 8.45 -0.53 -9.45
CA THR A 93 8.83 0.82 -9.90
C THR A 93 7.63 1.76 -9.91
N ARG A 94 6.46 1.31 -10.38
CA ARG A 94 5.20 2.05 -10.30
C ARG A 94 4.88 2.42 -8.86
N SER A 95 4.86 1.43 -7.96
CA SER A 95 4.60 1.65 -6.53
C SER A 95 5.56 2.67 -5.91
N LYS A 96 6.85 2.65 -6.25
CA LYS A 96 7.84 3.65 -5.76
C LYS A 96 7.62 5.07 -6.31
N LEU A 97 7.05 5.20 -7.51
CA LEU A 97 6.75 6.48 -8.13
C LEU A 97 5.44 7.09 -7.59
N VAL A 98 4.43 6.25 -7.33
CA VAL A 98 3.16 6.68 -6.70
C VAL A 98 3.16 6.63 -5.17
N GLN A 99 4.22 6.13 -4.53
CA GLN A 99 4.27 6.09 -3.05
C GLN A 99 4.15 7.52 -2.47
N ARG A 100 3.46 7.57 -1.34
CA ARG A 100 3.20 8.77 -0.52
C ARG A 100 4.43 9.65 -0.31
N GLU A 101 5.60 9.07 -0.04
CA GLU A 101 6.86 9.78 0.19
C GLU A 101 7.41 10.46 -1.07
N THR A 102 7.09 9.94 -2.26
CA THR A 102 7.42 10.54 -3.56
C THR A 102 6.40 11.62 -3.92
N LEU A 103 5.10 11.35 -3.76
CA LEU A 103 4.04 12.31 -4.08
C LEU A 103 4.03 13.54 -3.18
N ASN A 104 4.32 13.40 -1.89
CA ASN A 104 4.46 14.57 -0.98
C ASN A 104 5.63 15.48 -1.38
N LYS A 105 6.75 14.93 -1.89
CA LYS A 105 7.87 15.74 -2.40
C LYS A 105 7.51 16.49 -3.67
N ILE A 106 6.92 15.79 -4.64
CA ILE A 106 6.40 16.41 -5.88
C ILE A 106 5.44 17.55 -5.55
N ALA A 107 4.51 17.33 -4.62
CA ALA A 107 3.55 18.34 -4.18
C ALA A 107 4.19 19.55 -3.47
N GLN A 108 5.27 19.34 -2.74
CA GLN A 108 6.06 20.43 -2.15
C GLN A 108 6.86 21.21 -3.21
N GLU A 109 7.52 20.50 -4.14
CA GLU A 109 8.35 21.07 -5.21
C GLU A 109 7.55 21.90 -6.22
N ILE A 110 6.35 21.45 -6.61
CA ILE A 110 5.44 22.27 -7.44
C ILE A 110 4.75 23.40 -6.63
N GLY A 111 4.96 23.46 -5.31
CA GLY A 111 4.35 24.46 -4.42
C GLY A 111 2.88 24.20 -4.08
N LEU A 112 2.30 23.06 -4.48
CA LEU A 112 0.89 22.70 -4.24
C LEU A 112 0.54 22.76 -2.76
N SER A 113 1.45 22.35 -1.87
CA SER A 113 1.25 22.38 -0.42
C SER A 113 0.80 23.76 0.10
N ARG A 114 1.25 24.86 -0.52
CA ARG A 114 0.91 26.24 -0.11
C ARG A 114 -0.51 26.66 -0.48
N LEU A 115 -1.18 25.88 -1.34
CA LEU A 115 -2.55 26.13 -1.82
C LEU A 115 -3.60 25.28 -1.08
N ILE A 116 -3.18 24.33 -0.24
CA ILE A 116 -4.08 23.43 0.49
C ILE A 116 -4.80 24.21 1.58
N TYR A 117 -6.12 24.29 1.50
CA TYR A 117 -6.96 24.82 2.56
C TYR A 117 -7.06 23.76 3.67
N SER A 118 -6.89 24.18 4.93
CA SER A 118 -7.09 23.29 6.09
C SER A 118 -7.41 24.08 7.37
N SER A 119 -8.07 23.43 8.33
CA SER A 119 -8.60 24.09 9.54
C SER A 119 -7.59 24.32 10.68
N GLY A 120 -6.28 24.20 10.44
CA GLY A 120 -5.26 24.27 11.49
C GLY A 120 -3.99 24.99 11.05
N ARG A 121 -3.34 25.70 11.98
CA ARG A 121 -2.11 26.50 11.70
C ARG A 121 -0.86 25.65 11.46
N ASN A 122 -0.90 24.35 11.74
CA ASN A 122 0.28 23.49 11.84
C ASN A 122 0.54 22.71 10.53
N PHE A 123 0.97 23.42 9.49
CA PHE A 123 1.49 22.80 8.25
C PHE A 123 2.71 21.88 8.46
N SER A 124 3.38 21.99 9.62
CA SER A 124 4.71 21.42 9.88
C SER A 124 4.79 19.88 10.01
N HIS A 125 3.68 19.18 10.31
CA HIS A 125 3.74 17.75 10.70
C HIS A 125 2.81 16.80 9.92
N ASN A 126 1.87 17.30 9.12
CA ASN A 126 0.98 16.42 8.34
C ASN A 126 1.66 16.00 7.02
N SER A 127 2.68 15.15 7.13
CA SER A 127 3.54 14.58 6.07
C SER A 127 2.81 13.78 4.98
N TYR A 128 1.48 13.73 5.01
CA TYR A 128 0.63 12.99 4.08
C TYR A 128 -0.31 13.91 3.27
N MET A 129 -0.66 15.09 3.79
CA MET A 129 -1.67 15.98 3.19
C MET A 129 -1.31 16.45 1.77
N ALA A 130 -0.02 16.57 1.44
CA ALA A 130 0.40 17.08 0.13
C ALA A 130 0.31 16.01 -0.97
N GLY A 131 0.56 14.73 -0.64
CA GLY A 131 0.33 13.59 -1.54
C GLY A 131 -1.15 13.41 -1.86
N ASN A 132 -1.99 13.36 -0.82
CA ASN A 132 -3.45 13.30 -0.94
C ASN A 132 -4.04 14.46 -1.77
N ALA A 133 -3.49 15.67 -1.65
CA ALA A 133 -3.87 16.82 -2.48
C ALA A 133 -3.35 16.73 -3.92
N PHE A 134 -2.22 16.06 -4.16
CA PHE A 134 -1.68 15.81 -5.50
C PHE A 134 -2.49 14.73 -6.24
N GLU A 135 -2.83 13.63 -5.58
CA GLU A 135 -3.79 12.63 -6.08
C GLU A 135 -5.10 13.33 -6.46
N ALA A 136 -5.69 14.12 -5.54
CA ALA A 136 -6.90 14.90 -5.83
C ALA A 136 -6.75 15.93 -6.97
N LEU A 137 -5.55 16.51 -7.17
CA LEU A 137 -5.25 17.38 -8.31
C LEU A 137 -5.25 16.61 -9.64
N ILE A 138 -4.74 15.37 -9.67
CA ILE A 138 -4.84 14.50 -10.85
C ILE A 138 -6.31 14.13 -11.14
N GLY A 139 -7.10 13.85 -10.11
CA GLY A 139 -8.54 13.61 -10.22
C GLY A 139 -9.30 14.81 -10.79
N ALA A 140 -9.01 16.02 -10.29
CA ALA A 140 -9.58 17.28 -10.81
C ALA A 140 -9.17 17.54 -12.26
N LEU A 141 -7.88 17.33 -12.59
CA LEU A 141 -7.37 17.51 -13.95
C LEU A 141 -7.99 16.51 -14.94
N TYR A 142 -8.21 15.26 -14.51
CA TYR A 142 -8.87 14.24 -15.31
C TYR A 142 -10.31 14.64 -15.65
N LEU A 143 -11.07 15.17 -14.69
CA LEU A 143 -12.43 15.65 -14.92
C LEU A 143 -12.49 16.95 -15.76
N ASP A 144 -11.52 17.86 -15.63
CA ASP A 144 -11.46 19.12 -16.40
C ASP A 144 -10.98 18.90 -17.86
N ARG A 145 -10.12 17.91 -18.10
CA ARG A 145 -9.29 17.81 -19.32
C ARG A 145 -9.07 16.42 -19.91
N GLY A 146 -9.44 15.35 -19.20
CA GLY A 146 -9.27 13.97 -19.65
C GLY A 146 -7.83 13.43 -19.57
N TYR A 147 -7.74 12.10 -19.59
CA TYR A 147 -6.50 11.31 -19.40
C TYR A 147 -5.29 11.83 -20.20
N ASN A 148 -5.49 12.21 -21.47
CA ASN A 148 -4.41 12.65 -22.36
C ASN A 148 -3.68 13.93 -21.88
N LEU A 149 -4.32 14.79 -21.08
CA LEU A 149 -3.63 15.95 -20.48
C LEU A 149 -2.97 15.60 -19.14
N CYS A 150 -3.56 14.70 -18.35
CA CYS A 150 -2.92 14.14 -17.15
C CYS A 150 -1.61 13.41 -17.51
N MET A 151 -1.63 12.57 -18.54
CA MET A 151 -0.45 11.88 -19.08
C MET A 151 0.67 12.87 -19.44
N ARG A 152 0.35 13.90 -20.25
CA ARG A 152 1.31 14.95 -20.65
C ARG A 152 1.83 15.77 -19.47
N PHE A 153 0.99 16.05 -18.48
CA PHE A 153 1.41 16.73 -17.25
C PHE A 153 2.42 15.86 -16.45
N MET A 154 2.09 14.59 -16.20
CA MET A 154 2.98 13.66 -15.50
C MET A 154 4.32 13.45 -16.23
N GLN A 155 4.29 13.31 -17.57
CA GLN A 155 5.51 13.17 -18.37
C GLN A 155 6.36 14.46 -18.35
N GLU A 156 5.83 15.60 -18.81
CA GLU A 156 6.64 16.79 -19.14
C GLU A 156 6.80 17.79 -17.99
N LYS A 157 5.89 17.82 -16.99
CA LYS A 157 6.05 18.68 -15.80
C LYS A 157 6.68 17.94 -14.63
N ILE A 158 6.26 16.70 -14.36
CA ILE A 158 6.67 15.96 -13.15
C ILE A 158 7.90 15.11 -13.42
N LEU A 159 7.75 13.95 -14.07
CA LEU A 159 8.82 12.94 -14.12
C LEU A 159 10.09 13.47 -14.81
N LYS A 160 9.96 14.06 -16.00
CA LYS A 160 11.08 14.61 -16.79
C LYS A 160 11.87 15.75 -16.11
N LYS A 161 11.37 16.32 -15.00
CA LYS A 161 11.98 17.45 -14.30
C LYS A 161 12.35 17.18 -12.85
N MET A 162 11.58 16.33 -12.16
CA MET A 162 11.66 16.12 -10.71
C MET A 162 12.04 14.68 -10.34
N VAL A 163 11.84 13.71 -11.25
CA VAL A 163 11.94 12.27 -10.89
C VAL A 163 12.71 11.49 -11.96
N ASN A 164 13.99 11.27 -11.71
CA ASN A 164 14.80 10.34 -12.50
C ASN A 164 14.27 8.90 -12.28
N ILE A 165 13.64 8.33 -13.31
CA ILE A 165 12.92 7.05 -13.22
C ILE A 165 13.87 5.89 -12.91
N ASP A 166 15.04 5.80 -13.56
CA ASP A 166 16.06 4.79 -13.24
C ASP A 166 16.49 4.85 -11.77
N THR A 167 16.75 6.06 -11.25
CA THR A 167 17.16 6.27 -9.86
C THR A 167 16.10 5.75 -8.90
N VAL A 168 14.81 5.98 -9.18
CA VAL A 168 13.71 5.43 -8.36
C VAL A 168 13.60 3.92 -8.54
N ALA A 169 13.65 3.41 -9.77
CA ALA A 169 13.51 1.99 -10.10
C ALA A 169 14.58 1.13 -9.39
N TYR A 170 15.86 1.54 -9.49
CA TYR A 170 16.97 0.80 -8.88
C TYR A 170 17.24 1.16 -7.40
N LYS A 171 16.67 2.24 -6.85
CA LYS A 171 16.79 2.51 -5.41
C LYS A 171 16.13 1.40 -4.60
N GLU A 172 16.90 0.82 -3.69
CA GLU A 172 16.43 -0.23 -2.80
C GLU A 172 15.74 0.38 -1.58
N VAL A 173 14.48 0.00 -1.34
CA VAL A 173 13.62 0.58 -0.28
C VAL A 173 12.79 -0.46 0.47
N ASN A 174 13.04 -1.75 0.27
CA ASN A 174 12.37 -2.84 0.98
C ASN A 174 13.36 -3.94 1.38
N PHE A 175 14.27 -3.58 2.29
CA PHE A 175 15.28 -4.49 2.82
C PHE A 175 14.66 -5.63 3.63
N LYS A 176 13.51 -5.40 4.30
CA LYS A 176 12.81 -6.46 5.04
C LYS A 176 12.33 -7.59 4.12
N SER A 177 11.59 -7.30 3.04
CA SER A 177 11.18 -8.34 2.11
C SER A 177 12.38 -9.04 1.48
N ARG A 178 13.40 -8.30 1.04
CA ARG A 178 14.61 -8.90 0.46
C ARG A 178 15.39 -9.81 1.40
N LEU A 179 15.42 -9.53 2.69
CA LEU A 179 16.09 -10.40 3.66
C LEU A 179 15.27 -11.66 3.94
N ILE A 180 13.94 -11.57 3.90
CA ILE A 180 13.04 -12.74 3.94
C ILE A 180 13.19 -13.58 2.67
N GLU A 181 13.17 -12.96 1.48
CA GLU A 181 13.42 -13.62 0.19
C GLU A 181 14.80 -14.32 0.16
N TRP A 182 15.84 -13.66 0.70
CA TRP A 182 17.18 -14.23 0.83
C TRP A 182 17.18 -15.44 1.77
N ALA A 183 16.54 -15.34 2.94
CA ALA A 183 16.45 -16.45 3.89
C ALA A 183 15.69 -17.64 3.30
N GLN A 184 14.52 -17.39 2.69
CA GLN A 184 13.71 -18.39 2.00
C GLN A 184 14.50 -19.08 0.87
N LYS A 185 15.18 -18.32 0.00
CA LYS A 185 16.02 -18.86 -1.08
C LYS A 185 17.15 -19.74 -0.55
N ASN A 186 17.73 -19.40 0.60
CA ASN A 186 18.77 -20.18 1.26
C ASN A 186 18.22 -21.31 2.15
N LYS A 187 16.90 -21.51 2.24
CA LYS A 187 16.23 -22.41 3.21
C LYS A 187 16.70 -22.15 4.64
N MET A 188 16.70 -20.89 5.06
CA MET A 188 17.08 -20.45 6.40
C MET A 188 15.89 -19.93 7.21
N ASN A 189 15.87 -20.26 8.50
CA ASN A 189 14.89 -19.74 9.45
C ASN A 189 15.24 -18.30 9.84
N ILE A 190 14.26 -17.38 9.79
CA ILE A 190 14.41 -15.96 10.11
C ILE A 190 13.30 -15.45 11.04
N ALA A 191 13.68 -14.66 12.05
CA ALA A 191 12.78 -14.01 13.00
C ALA A 191 13.15 -12.54 13.23
N PHE A 192 12.19 -11.76 13.75
CA PHE A 192 12.33 -10.33 14.05
C PHE A 192 11.93 -10.07 15.50
N ASN A 193 12.92 -9.98 16.38
CA ASN A 193 12.68 -9.90 17.83
C ASN A 193 12.70 -8.43 18.29
N LEU A 194 11.66 -8.02 19.01
CA LEU A 194 11.63 -6.73 19.70
C LEU A 194 12.62 -6.78 20.87
N LEU A 195 13.61 -5.87 20.90
CA LEU A 195 14.56 -5.74 21.99
C LEU A 195 14.17 -4.65 23.00
N GLU A 196 13.60 -3.55 22.51
CA GLU A 196 13.26 -2.37 23.32
C GLU A 196 12.04 -1.67 22.72
N GLN A 197 11.15 -1.18 23.57
CA GLN A 197 10.11 -0.23 23.20
C GLN A 197 10.07 0.86 24.28
N LYS A 198 10.26 2.11 23.89
CA LYS A 198 10.27 3.29 24.78
C LYS A 198 9.68 4.51 24.09
N LYS A 199 9.87 5.68 24.69
CA LYS A 199 9.69 6.97 24.04
C LYS A 199 11.03 7.71 23.93
N ASP A 200 11.12 8.65 23.01
CA ASP A 200 12.17 9.68 22.97
C ASP A 200 11.83 10.86 23.91
N GLU A 201 12.65 11.91 23.85
CA GLU A 201 12.54 13.09 24.71
C GLU A 201 11.32 13.97 24.33
N GLU A 202 10.93 13.97 23.06
CA GLU A 202 9.70 14.61 22.55
C GLU A 202 8.43 13.78 22.81
N GLY A 203 8.56 12.52 23.22
CA GLY A 203 7.46 11.64 23.61
C GLY A 203 6.89 10.75 22.49
N ASN A 204 7.52 10.69 21.32
CA ASN A 204 7.21 9.78 20.22
C ASN A 204 7.59 8.33 20.59
N PRO A 205 6.89 7.31 20.08
CA PRO A 205 7.25 5.92 20.34
C PRO A 205 8.51 5.52 19.57
N VAL A 206 9.45 4.85 20.23
CA VAL A 206 10.67 4.29 19.62
C VAL A 206 10.71 2.77 19.86
N PHE A 207 10.90 2.02 18.78
CA PHE A 207 11.00 0.56 18.78
C PHE A 207 12.39 0.14 18.31
N LYS A 208 13.02 -0.83 18.98
CA LYS A 208 14.27 -1.46 18.55
C LYS A 208 14.03 -2.91 18.21
N TYR A 209 14.32 -3.31 16.98
CA TYR A 209 14.20 -4.70 16.51
C TYR A 209 15.57 -5.27 16.16
N CYS A 210 15.76 -6.56 16.45
CA CYS A 210 16.91 -7.36 16.06
C CYS A 210 16.46 -8.45 15.08
N VAL A 211 17.22 -8.63 14.00
CA VAL A 211 17.05 -9.79 13.11
C VAL A 211 17.73 -10.99 13.76
N VAL A 212 17.09 -12.16 13.69
CA VAL A 212 17.69 -13.44 14.10
C VAL A 212 17.59 -14.40 12.93
N ILE A 213 18.70 -15.01 12.52
CA ILE A 213 18.77 -16.00 11.43
C ILE A 213 19.43 -17.26 11.99
N GLU A 214 18.78 -18.41 11.86
CA GLU A 214 19.26 -19.70 12.39
C GLU A 214 19.68 -19.62 13.87
N GLY A 215 18.88 -18.91 14.69
CA GLY A 215 19.14 -18.64 16.11
C GLY A 215 20.24 -17.61 16.39
N ILE A 216 21.06 -17.24 15.41
CA ILE A 216 22.12 -16.23 15.55
C ILE A 216 21.50 -14.83 15.50
N LYS A 217 21.75 -14.03 16.54
CA LYS A 217 21.42 -12.60 16.57
C LYS A 217 22.27 -11.85 15.53
N CYS A 218 21.60 -11.23 14.58
CA CYS A 218 22.19 -10.39 13.54
C CYS A 218 22.16 -8.91 13.99
N ASN A 219 22.09 -7.97 13.05
CA ASN A 219 22.01 -6.55 13.36
C ASN A 219 20.68 -6.15 14.06
N SER A 220 20.69 -4.97 14.68
CA SER A 220 19.51 -4.42 15.35
C SER A 220 19.44 -2.91 15.22
N ALA A 221 18.30 -2.38 14.80
CA ALA A 221 18.09 -0.95 14.57
C ALA A 221 16.85 -0.43 15.28
N SER A 222 16.85 0.88 15.53
CA SER A 222 15.74 1.62 16.14
C SER A 222 14.96 2.42 15.09
N GLY A 223 13.68 2.69 15.34
CA GLY A 223 12.84 3.54 14.51
C GLY A 223 11.52 3.89 15.20
N PHE A 224 10.81 4.87 14.68
CA PHE A 224 9.54 5.39 15.22
C PHE A 224 8.36 4.44 14.97
N SER A 225 8.55 3.40 14.16
CA SER A 225 7.59 2.31 13.98
C SER A 225 8.23 0.92 14.00
N LYS A 226 7.42 -0.10 14.32
CA LYS A 226 7.81 -1.53 14.19
C LYS A 226 8.22 -1.90 12.76
N LYS A 227 7.66 -1.25 11.73
CA LYS A 227 7.98 -1.50 10.32
C LYS A 227 9.37 -0.94 9.96
N GLU A 228 9.64 0.29 10.37
CA GLU A 228 10.87 1.03 10.11
C GLU A 228 12.08 0.42 10.83
N SER A 229 11.96 0.13 12.12
CA SER A 229 13.02 -0.54 12.90
C SER A 229 13.39 -1.92 12.34
N GLN A 230 12.41 -2.73 11.92
CA GLN A 230 12.65 -4.00 11.22
C GLN A 230 13.30 -3.81 9.84
N GLN A 231 12.91 -2.76 9.10
CA GLN A 231 13.48 -2.42 7.80
C GLN A 231 14.97 -2.06 7.92
N LEU A 232 15.33 -1.16 8.82
CA LEU A 232 16.71 -0.73 9.06
C LEU A 232 17.59 -1.89 9.56
N ALA A 233 17.07 -2.71 10.48
CA ALA A 233 17.79 -3.91 10.95
C ALA A 233 18.01 -4.94 9.82
N SER A 234 17.12 -4.97 8.81
CA SER A 234 17.27 -5.80 7.62
C SER A 234 18.29 -5.24 6.63
N GLU A 235 18.39 -3.91 6.50
CA GLU A 235 19.37 -3.22 5.67
C GLU A 235 20.79 -3.51 6.16
N GLU A 236 21.05 -3.27 7.45
CA GLU A 236 22.33 -3.60 8.09
C GLU A 236 22.67 -5.10 7.99
N THR A 237 21.68 -5.99 8.22
CA THR A 237 21.92 -7.44 8.14
C THR A 237 22.27 -7.87 6.71
N LEU A 238 21.58 -7.33 5.69
CA LEU A 238 21.89 -7.57 4.28
C LEU A 238 23.26 -7.02 3.88
N GLU A 239 23.67 -5.87 4.42
CA GLU A 239 25.03 -5.35 4.25
C GLU A 239 26.07 -6.26 4.92
N CYS A 240 25.83 -6.70 6.14
CA CYS A 240 26.72 -7.57 6.90
C CYS A 240 26.95 -8.91 6.17
N ILE A 241 25.87 -9.55 5.68
CA ILE A 241 25.95 -10.79 4.88
C ILE A 241 26.77 -10.61 3.60
N LYS A 242 26.69 -9.45 2.94
CA LYS A 242 27.47 -9.13 1.72
C LYS A 242 28.94 -8.81 2.00
N LYS A 243 29.23 -8.11 3.11
CA LYS A 243 30.55 -7.54 3.41
C LYS A 243 31.42 -8.45 4.29
N ASN A 244 30.81 -9.33 5.09
CA ASN A 244 31.51 -10.15 6.09
C ASN A 244 31.33 -11.65 5.81
N THR A 245 32.28 -12.23 5.08
CA THR A 245 32.31 -13.66 4.75
C THR A 245 32.21 -14.55 5.98
N ARG A 246 32.90 -14.20 7.09
CA ARG A 246 32.89 -14.99 8.33
C ARG A 246 31.51 -15.03 8.97
N PHE A 247 30.76 -13.92 8.92
CA PHE A 247 29.37 -13.87 9.39
C PHE A 247 28.47 -14.73 8.50
N SER A 248 28.60 -14.62 7.18
CA SER A 248 27.86 -15.46 6.23
C SER A 248 28.10 -16.95 6.45
N THR A 249 29.37 -17.39 6.61
CA THR A 249 29.72 -18.78 6.92
C THR A 249 29.07 -19.26 8.22
N ALA A 250 29.07 -18.46 9.27
CA ALA A 250 28.44 -18.83 10.55
C ALA A 250 26.92 -19.09 10.43
N LEU A 251 26.21 -18.36 9.56
CA LEU A 251 24.79 -18.63 9.27
C LEU A 251 24.61 -19.97 8.55
N PHE A 252 25.47 -20.30 7.57
CA PHE A 252 25.42 -21.59 6.88
C PHE A 252 25.81 -22.77 7.79
N GLU A 253 26.76 -22.58 8.71
CA GLU A 253 27.09 -23.57 9.74
C GLU A 253 25.95 -23.80 10.73
N ALA A 254 25.26 -22.74 11.18
CA ALA A 254 24.10 -22.86 12.06
C ALA A 254 22.95 -23.60 11.38
N LYS A 255 22.65 -23.25 10.11
CA LYS A 255 21.69 -23.99 9.28
C LYS A 255 22.07 -25.47 9.18
N LYS A 256 23.36 -25.78 8.92
CA LYS A 256 23.83 -27.17 8.81
C LYS A 256 23.57 -27.94 10.12
N LYS A 257 23.95 -27.37 11.27
CA LYS A 257 23.72 -27.97 12.60
C LYS A 257 22.25 -28.22 12.91
N ARG A 258 21.35 -27.33 12.45
CA ARG A 258 19.91 -27.54 12.58
C ARG A 258 19.44 -28.73 11.73
N LEU A 259 19.82 -28.80 10.46
CA LEU A 259 19.46 -29.94 9.58
C LEU A 259 20.00 -31.28 10.13
N GLU A 260 21.22 -31.29 10.66
CA GLU A 260 21.80 -32.46 11.33
C GLU A 260 21.01 -32.83 12.60
N ALA A 261 20.51 -31.87 13.37
CA ALA A 261 19.67 -32.13 14.54
C ALA A 261 18.26 -32.64 14.18
N GLU A 262 17.66 -32.10 13.11
CA GLU A 262 16.37 -32.54 12.56
C GLU A 262 16.44 -34.02 12.13
N GLN A 263 17.44 -34.38 11.31
CA GLN A 263 17.64 -35.77 10.86
C GLN A 263 17.88 -36.76 12.02
N ASN A 264 18.68 -36.38 13.02
CA ASN A 264 18.93 -37.23 14.19
C ASN A 264 17.67 -37.44 15.07
N GLN A 265 16.69 -36.53 15.01
CA GLN A 265 15.41 -36.70 15.71
C GLN A 265 14.47 -37.66 14.95
N GLU A 266 14.43 -37.55 13.62
CA GLU A 266 13.66 -38.46 12.75
C GLU A 266 14.15 -39.92 12.92
N THR A 267 15.47 -40.18 12.80
CA THR A 267 16.04 -41.52 12.98
C THR A 267 15.83 -42.10 14.39
N ALA A 268 15.81 -41.25 15.42
CA ALA A 268 15.54 -41.69 16.80
C ALA A 268 14.06 -42.08 17.02
N GLN A 269 13.13 -41.48 16.27
CA GLN A 269 11.70 -41.83 16.31
C GLN A 269 11.44 -43.15 15.57
N GLU A 270 12.06 -43.35 14.40
CA GLU A 270 11.99 -44.63 13.67
C GLU A 270 12.51 -45.81 14.51
N GLN A 271 13.70 -45.65 15.13
CA GLN A 271 14.29 -46.66 16.00
C GLN A 271 13.50 -46.93 17.30
N THR A 272 12.66 -45.99 17.77
CA THR A 272 11.78 -46.23 18.92
C THR A 272 10.42 -46.83 18.53
N THR A 273 10.05 -46.82 17.26
CA THR A 273 8.92 -47.63 16.75
C THR A 273 9.30 -49.10 16.54
N GLU A 274 10.42 -49.43 15.88
CA GLU A 274 10.82 -50.84 15.62
C GLU A 274 11.05 -51.66 16.90
N ASN A 275 11.52 -51.02 17.98
CA ASN A 275 11.80 -51.70 19.25
C ASN A 275 10.54 -52.03 20.09
N ASN A 276 9.35 -51.54 19.73
CA ASN A 276 8.12 -51.77 20.50
C ASN A 276 7.29 -52.99 20.05
N GLU A 277 7.54 -53.59 18.89
CA GLU A 277 6.78 -54.77 18.42
C GLU A 277 7.20 -56.10 19.07
N ASN A 278 8.38 -56.15 19.73
CA ASN A 278 9.03 -57.39 20.16
C ASN A 278 8.81 -57.78 21.65
N ASN A 279 7.77 -57.28 22.33
CA ASN A 279 7.50 -57.70 23.71
C ASN A 279 6.00 -57.80 24.05
N THR A 280 5.37 -58.92 23.67
CA THR A 280 3.99 -59.28 24.06
C THR A 280 3.98 -60.57 24.87
N GLN A 281 3.55 -60.48 26.14
CA GLN A 281 3.12 -61.62 26.95
C GLN A 281 1.83 -61.28 27.73
N PRO A 282 1.00 -62.27 28.14
CA PRO A 282 -0.42 -62.04 28.38
C PRO A 282 -0.79 -61.53 29.79
N ALA A 283 -2.04 -61.07 29.92
CA ALA A 283 -2.60 -60.45 31.13
C ALA A 283 -3.13 -61.44 32.18
N GLN A 284 -3.36 -60.94 33.41
CA GLN A 284 -4.45 -61.37 34.31
C GLN A 284 -4.76 -60.35 35.44
N ASP A 285 -6.04 -59.95 35.50
CA ASP A 285 -6.95 -59.77 36.65
C ASP A 285 -6.61 -58.88 37.88
N GLU A 286 -7.27 -57.69 37.94
CA GLU A 286 -8.19 -57.17 38.99
C GLU A 286 -7.85 -57.10 40.51
N PRO A 287 -8.61 -56.35 41.37
CA PRO A 287 -9.48 -55.15 41.16
C PRO A 287 -9.37 -54.05 42.29
N LEU A 288 -10.34 -53.09 42.29
CA LEU A 288 -10.72 -52.12 43.37
C LEU A 288 -9.76 -50.93 43.63
N GLU A 289 -10.17 -49.77 44.18
CA GLU A 289 -11.45 -49.33 44.81
C GLU A 289 -11.79 -47.83 44.50
N SER A 290 -12.93 -47.27 44.96
CA SER A 290 -13.45 -45.97 44.49
C SER A 290 -14.14 -45.04 45.55
N THR A 291 -13.75 -43.76 45.61
CA THR A 291 -14.53 -42.54 46.04
C THR A 291 -13.75 -41.27 45.61
N VAL A 292 -14.28 -40.07 45.22
CA VAL A 292 -15.61 -39.39 45.16
C VAL A 292 -15.99 -38.61 46.45
N ILE A 293 -16.33 -37.30 46.47
CA ILE A 293 -16.49 -36.26 45.41
C ILE A 293 -15.33 -35.19 45.45
N THR A 294 -15.38 -33.83 45.55
CA THR A 294 -16.43 -32.79 45.73
C THR A 294 -16.00 -31.35 45.29
N THR A 295 -16.86 -30.65 44.51
CA THR A 295 -17.07 -29.16 44.36
C THR A 295 -15.99 -28.15 43.89
N ASN A 296 -16.37 -27.44 42.80
CA ASN A 296 -16.29 -25.98 42.53
C ASN A 296 -15.02 -25.30 41.96
N GLY A 297 -15.12 -24.81 40.72
CA GLY A 297 -14.28 -23.74 40.16
C GLY A 297 -14.15 -23.73 38.62
N LYS A 298 -14.90 -22.88 37.91
CA LYS A 298 -14.73 -22.62 36.45
C LYS A 298 -13.70 -21.48 36.26
N PRO A 299 -12.91 -21.45 35.16
CA PRO A 299 -13.46 -20.93 33.90
C PRO A 299 -12.95 -21.56 32.58
N LYS A 300 -13.88 -21.61 31.62
CA LYS A 300 -13.71 -21.56 30.14
C LYS A 300 -12.37 -22.01 29.51
N GLU A 301 -12.45 -23.11 28.77
CA GLU A 301 -11.68 -23.29 27.52
C GLU A 301 -12.54 -22.77 26.35
N GLU A 302 -11.89 -22.19 25.33
CA GLU A 302 -12.55 -21.82 24.06
C GLU A 302 -12.13 -22.82 22.98
N VAL A 303 -13.05 -23.74 22.63
CA VAL A 303 -12.88 -24.66 21.50
C VAL A 303 -13.16 -23.89 20.20
N VAL A 304 -12.17 -23.80 19.33
CA VAL A 304 -12.33 -23.19 18.00
C VAL A 304 -12.87 -24.26 17.03
N GLU A 305 -14.13 -24.12 16.64
CA GLU A 305 -14.70 -24.94 15.57
C GLU A 305 -13.97 -24.69 14.24
N MET A 306 -13.55 -25.76 13.57
CA MET A 306 -13.10 -25.70 12.19
C MET A 306 -14.33 -25.49 11.29
N LYS A 307 -14.60 -24.25 10.90
CA LYS A 307 -15.61 -23.97 9.88
C LYS A 307 -15.19 -24.62 8.54
N GLU A 308 -16.16 -25.27 7.91
CA GLU A 308 -16.03 -25.79 6.55
C GLU A 308 -15.77 -24.64 5.56
N ILE A 309 -15.08 -24.96 4.46
CA ILE A 309 -14.83 -23.99 3.38
C ILE A 309 -16.10 -23.93 2.53
N GLU A 310 -16.92 -22.90 2.74
CA GLU A 310 -18.06 -22.58 1.88
C GLU A 310 -17.56 -22.41 0.44
N GLU A 311 -18.01 -23.29 -0.46
CA GLU A 311 -17.65 -23.28 -1.87
C GLU A 311 -18.22 -22.02 -2.54
N PHE A 312 -17.39 -21.30 -3.28
CA PHE A 312 -17.67 -19.92 -3.68
C PHE A 312 -18.62 -19.88 -4.88
N ASP A 313 -19.94 -19.90 -4.62
CA ASP A 313 -20.95 -19.82 -5.68
C ASP A 313 -20.84 -18.51 -6.48
N LEU A 314 -20.96 -18.65 -7.81
CA LEU A 314 -20.83 -17.59 -8.80
C LEU A 314 -22.10 -17.45 -9.67
N SER A 315 -23.18 -18.15 -9.33
CA SER A 315 -24.49 -18.11 -9.98
C SER A 315 -25.02 -16.67 -10.22
N ASP A 316 -24.81 -15.78 -9.26
CA ASP A 316 -25.27 -14.39 -9.29
C ASP A 316 -24.54 -13.47 -10.30
N ILE A 317 -23.41 -13.89 -10.91
CA ILE A 317 -22.69 -13.07 -11.90
C ILE A 317 -23.21 -13.32 -13.34
N THR A 318 -24.53 -13.21 -13.51
CA THR A 318 -25.19 -13.21 -14.83
C THR A 318 -26.04 -11.95 -15.03
N ALA A 319 -25.35 -10.80 -15.04
CA ALA A 319 -25.93 -9.51 -15.44
C ALA A 319 -26.25 -9.48 -16.94
N ASN A 320 -27.30 -10.19 -17.34
CA ASN A 320 -27.79 -10.26 -18.71
C ASN A 320 -28.68 -9.02 -18.96
N PRO A 321 -28.23 -8.01 -19.72
CA PRO A 321 -29.07 -6.85 -19.99
C PRO A 321 -30.27 -7.28 -20.83
N LYS A 322 -31.48 -6.90 -20.42
CA LYS A 322 -32.63 -7.00 -21.31
C LYS A 322 -32.40 -6.04 -22.48
N GLU A 323 -32.29 -6.58 -23.69
CA GLU A 323 -32.47 -5.77 -24.89
C GLU A 323 -33.88 -5.16 -24.86
N PRO A 324 -34.04 -3.85 -25.12
CA PRO A 324 -35.35 -3.22 -25.08
C PRO A 324 -36.24 -3.83 -26.18
N THR A 325 -37.50 -4.07 -25.83
CA THR A 325 -38.49 -4.59 -26.78
C THR A 325 -38.73 -3.59 -27.91
N GLN A 326 -39.24 -4.08 -29.04
CA GLN A 326 -39.56 -3.24 -30.19
C GLN A 326 -40.55 -2.11 -29.83
N GLU A 327 -41.47 -2.37 -28.89
CA GLU A 327 -42.43 -1.38 -28.37
C GLU A 327 -41.74 -0.29 -27.53
N GLU A 328 -40.80 -0.65 -26.64
CA GLU A 328 -39.99 0.30 -25.87
C GLU A 328 -39.09 1.16 -26.76
N ILE A 329 -38.52 0.59 -27.83
CA ILE A 329 -37.72 1.32 -28.82
C ILE A 329 -38.59 2.34 -29.59
N ILE A 330 -39.81 1.95 -29.98
CA ILE A 330 -40.75 2.85 -30.67
C ILE A 330 -41.20 3.98 -29.74
N ALA A 331 -41.59 3.67 -28.50
CA ALA A 331 -42.03 4.67 -27.52
C ALA A 331 -40.94 5.73 -27.25
N ALA A 332 -39.68 5.31 -27.06
CA ALA A 332 -38.55 6.22 -26.87
C ALA A 332 -38.25 7.09 -28.11
N ALA A 333 -38.48 6.56 -29.32
CA ALA A 333 -38.33 7.32 -30.56
C ALA A 333 -39.45 8.35 -30.76
N GLU A 334 -40.69 8.02 -30.38
CA GLU A 334 -41.82 8.95 -30.42
C GLU A 334 -41.66 10.06 -29.36
N GLU A 335 -41.30 9.74 -28.12
CA GLU A 335 -41.05 10.72 -27.07
C GLU A 335 -39.94 11.72 -27.48
N ALA A 336 -38.84 11.22 -28.05
CA ALA A 336 -37.77 12.06 -28.59
C ALA A 336 -38.20 12.93 -29.80
N ALA A 337 -39.18 12.49 -30.59
CA ALA A 337 -39.72 13.26 -31.72
C ALA A 337 -40.70 14.36 -31.28
N PHE A 338 -41.46 14.15 -30.20
CA PHE A 338 -42.39 15.14 -29.66
C PHE A 338 -41.74 16.14 -28.69
N ALA A 339 -40.68 15.76 -27.97
CA ALA A 339 -39.93 16.66 -27.07
C ALA A 339 -39.22 17.85 -27.76
N GLY A 340 -39.29 17.95 -29.10
CA GLY A 340 -38.76 19.06 -29.89
C GLY A 340 -39.78 20.14 -30.27
N LYS A 341 -40.97 20.19 -29.67
CA LYS A 341 -42.05 21.15 -29.98
C LYS A 341 -42.72 21.77 -28.75
N GLU A 342 -41.98 22.60 -28.02
CA GLU A 342 -42.51 23.73 -27.21
C GLU A 342 -41.46 24.87 -27.14
#